data_AF-A0A956NVP6-F1
#
_entry.id   AF-A0A956NVP6-F1
#
_cell.length_a   1.000
_cell.length_b   1.000
_cell.length_c   1.000
_cell.angle_alpha   90.00
_cell.angle_beta   90.00
_cell.angle_gamma   90.00
#
_symmetry.space_group_name_H-M   'P 1'
#
loop_
_entity.id
_entity.type
_entity.pdbx_description
1 polymer ?
#
loop_
_entity_poly.entity_id
_entity_poly.type
_entity_poly.pdbx_seq_one_letter_code
_entity_poly.pdbx_strand_id
1 'polypeptide(L)'
;MLRIVVLIIFFIALILTGVSLVHGLQKKRIYINRWYFGFGAFFIILIPNFLFQNIPLILTTISYLISAIFTIMYFETTRLKLEKNQFRGIVRSEQYPSKKD
;
A
#
# COMPACT_ATOMS: atom_id res chain seq x y z
N MET A 1 -8.10 -16.41 -22.56
CA MET A 1 -9.08 -15.95 -21.56
C MET A 1 -8.77 -16.43 -20.14
N LEU A 2 -8.67 -17.74 -19.86
CA LEU A 2 -8.49 -18.27 -18.50
C LEU A 2 -7.33 -17.62 -17.71
N ARG A 3 -6.15 -17.44 -18.33
CA ARG A 3 -4.99 -16.79 -17.69
C ARG A 3 -5.28 -15.36 -17.20
N ILE A 4 -6.05 -14.59 -17.97
CA ILE A 4 -6.41 -13.21 -17.62
C ILE A 4 -7.37 -13.22 -16.43
N VAL A 5 -8.35 -14.13 -16.43
CA VAL A 5 -9.30 -14.28 -15.33
C VAL A 5 -8.58 -14.65 -14.02
N VAL A 6 -7.63 -15.58 -14.07
CA VAL A 6 -6.81 -15.95 -12.91
C VAL A 6 -6.03 -14.75 -12.37
N LEU A 7 -5.41 -13.95 -13.25
CA LEU A 7 -4.68 -12.74 -12.83
C LEU A 7 -5.61 -11.70 -12.18
N ILE A 8 -6.81 -11.49 -12.74
CA ILE A 8 -7.79 -10.56 -12.16
C ILE A 8 -8.19 -11.03 -10.75
N ILE A 9 -8.54 -12.30 -10.59
CA ILE A 9 -8.90 -12.88 -9.29
C ILE A 9 -7.74 -12.73 -8.30
N PHE A 10 -6.51 -12.97 -8.75
CA PHE A 10 -5.32 -12.80 -7.94
C PHE A 10 -5.14 -11.36 -7.44
N PHE A 11 -5.25 -10.35 -8.33
CA PHE A 11 -5.13 -8.96 -7.93
C PHE A 11 -6.27 -8.50 -7.01
N ILE A 12 -7.49 -8.97 -7.25
CA ILE A 12 -8.62 -8.70 -6.35
C ILE A 12 -8.31 -9.27 -4.96
N ALA A 13 -7.87 -10.51 -4.86
CA ALA A 13 -7.51 -11.14 -3.60
C ALA A 13 -6.36 -10.37 -2.90
N LEU A 14 -5.36 -9.90 -3.66
CA LEU A 14 -4.25 -9.12 -3.14
C LEU A 14 -4.72 -7.79 -2.52
N ILE A 15 -5.59 -7.06 -3.23
CA ILE A 15 -6.18 -5.80 -2.75
C ILE A 15 -7.01 -6.05 -1.50
N LEU A 16 -7.90 -7.04 -1.53
CA LEU A 16 -8.74 -7.40 -0.38
C LEU A 16 -7.91 -7.78 0.85
N THR A 17 -6.78 -8.46 0.64
CA THR A 17 -5.85 -8.82 1.73
C THR A 17 -5.27 -7.56 2.37
N GLY A 18 -4.73 -6.63 1.58
CA GLY A 18 -4.17 -5.38 2.08
C GLY A 18 -5.20 -4.52 2.82
N VAL A 19 -6.41 -4.41 2.26
CA VAL A 19 -7.52 -3.66 2.89
C VAL A 19 -7.96 -4.32 4.20
N SER A 20 -8.11 -5.64 4.22
CA SER A 20 -8.51 -6.39 5.41
C SER A 20 -7.47 -6.30 6.54
N LEU A 21 -6.18 -6.26 6.21
CA LEU A 21 -5.12 -6.07 7.20
C LEU A 21 -5.23 -4.71 7.90
N VAL A 22 -5.46 -3.62 7.15
CA VAL A 22 -5.64 -2.29 7.75
C VAL A 22 -6.87 -2.25 8.65
N HIS A 23 -8.00 -2.79 8.19
CA HIS A 23 -9.21 -2.87 9.01
C HIS A 23 -9.02 -3.74 10.26
N GLY A 24 -8.29 -4.86 10.13
CA GLY A 24 -7.94 -5.73 11.26
C GLY A 24 -7.09 -5.01 12.31
N LEU A 25 -6.10 -4.22 11.88
CA LEU A 25 -5.29 -3.38 12.76
C LEU A 25 -6.15 -2.31 13.46
N GLN A 26 -7.05 -1.65 12.73
CA GLN A 26 -7.96 -0.66 13.32
C GLN A 26 -8.96 -1.28 14.30
N LYS A 27 -9.46 -2.49 14.03
CA LYS A 27 -10.33 -3.23 14.95
C LYS A 27 -9.63 -3.51 16.28
N LYS A 28 -8.31 -3.75 16.25
CA LYS A 28 -7.45 -3.87 17.43
C LYS A 28 -7.01 -2.53 18.04
N ARG A 29 -7.55 -1.40 17.56
CA ARG A 29 -7.18 -0.02 17.94
C ARG A 29 -5.70 0.33 17.69
N ILE A 30 -5.06 -0.36 16.74
CA ILE A 30 -3.68 -0.08 16.33
C ILE A 30 -3.72 0.87 15.14
N TYR A 31 -3.28 2.12 15.35
CA TYR A 31 -3.22 3.14 14.30
C TYR A 31 -1.77 3.38 13.88
N ILE A 32 -1.36 2.72 12.81
CA ILE A 32 -0.01 2.87 12.24
C ILE A 32 0.03 4.13 11.36
N ASN A 33 1.08 4.94 11.48
CA ASN A 33 1.29 6.06 10.58
C ASN A 33 1.56 5.55 9.16
N ARG A 34 0.82 6.08 8.17
CA ARG A 34 0.91 5.65 6.75
C ARG A 34 2.34 5.59 6.24
N TRP A 35 3.20 6.53 6.63
CA TRP A 35 4.57 6.62 6.13
C TRP A 35 5.41 5.38 6.45
N TYR A 36 5.11 4.64 7.52
CA TYR A 36 5.77 3.36 7.78
C TYR A 36 5.47 2.32 6.69
N PHE A 37 4.24 2.31 6.15
CA PHE A 37 3.89 1.43 5.03
C PHE A 37 4.54 1.90 3.72
N GLY A 38 4.59 3.21 3.47
CA GLY A 38 5.23 3.77 2.27
C GLY A 38 6.74 3.50 2.25
N PHE A 39 7.45 3.84 3.33
CA PHE A 39 8.87 3.53 3.47
C PHE A 39 9.13 2.03 3.51
N GLY A 40 8.27 1.25 4.19
CA GLY A 40 8.36 -0.20 4.23
C GLY A 40 8.27 -0.83 2.83
N ALA A 41 7.30 -0.41 2.00
CA ALA A 41 7.15 -0.92 0.63
C ALA A 41 8.42 -0.71 -0.21
N PHE A 42 9.07 0.44 -0.03
CA PHE A 42 10.31 0.76 -0.72
C PHE A 42 11.52 -0.03 -0.16
N PHE A 43 11.71 -0.02 1.16
CA PHE A 43 12.86 -0.64 1.80
C PHE A 43 12.87 -2.17 1.71
N ILE A 44 11.70 -2.81 1.68
CA ILE A 44 11.57 -4.26 1.50
C ILE A 44 12.19 -4.72 0.17
N ILE A 45 12.17 -3.87 -0.85
CA ILE A 45 12.82 -4.18 -2.14
C ILE A 45 14.23 -3.62 -2.18
N LEU A 46 14.45 -2.39 -1.71
CA LEU A 46 15.74 -1.71 -1.85
C LEU A 46 16.83 -2.41 -1.02
N ILE A 47 16.56 -2.71 0.25
CA ILE A 47 17.59 -3.21 1.18
C ILE A 47 18.15 -4.55 0.69
N PRO A 48 17.32 -5.56 0.33
CA PRO A 48 17.86 -6.82 -0.14
C PRO A 48 18.70 -6.64 -1.40
N ASN A 49 18.21 -5.88 -2.39
CA ASN A 49 18.92 -5.67 -3.65
C ASN A 49 20.24 -4.91 -3.48
N PHE A 50 20.36 -4.06 -2.47
CA PHE A 50 21.60 -3.35 -2.17
C PHE A 50 22.62 -4.22 -1.43
N LEU A 51 22.16 -5.06 -0.49
CA LEU A 51 23.04 -5.87 0.36
C LEU A 51 23.49 -7.18 -0.28
N PHE A 52 22.65 -7.77 -1.14
CA PHE A 52 22.90 -9.10 -1.71
C PHE A 52 23.00 -9.01 -3.22
N GLN A 53 24.13 -9.49 -3.77
CA GLN A 53 24.37 -9.49 -5.23
C GLN A 53 23.50 -10.52 -5.97
N ASN A 54 23.14 -11.62 -5.31
CA ASN A 54 22.32 -12.68 -5.89
C ASN A 54 21.23 -13.07 -4.90
N ILE A 55 20.00 -12.66 -5.18
CA ILE A 55 18.83 -13.03 -4.38
C ILE A 55 18.05 -14.09 -5.15
N PRO A 56 17.71 -15.23 -4.52
CA PRO A 56 16.92 -16.26 -5.19
C PRO A 56 15.55 -15.70 -5.61
N LEU A 57 15.08 -16.14 -6.78
CA LEU A 57 13.83 -15.67 -7.39
C LEU A 57 12.60 -15.79 -6.47
N ILE A 58 12.57 -16.81 -5.61
CA ILE A 58 11.49 -16.97 -4.63
C ILE A 58 11.48 -15.80 -3.65
N LEU A 59 12.63 -15.40 -3.09
CA LEU A 59 12.71 -14.32 -2.11
C LEU A 59 12.41 -12.96 -2.74
N THR A 60 12.85 -12.72 -3.97
CA THR A 60 12.50 -11.49 -4.69
C THR A 60 10.99 -11.42 -4.93
N THR A 61 10.38 -12.53 -5.37
CA THR A 61 8.93 -12.61 -5.62
C THR A 61 8.14 -12.35 -4.34
N ILE A 62 8.53 -12.96 -3.21
CA ILE A 62 7.91 -12.72 -1.90
C ILE A 62 8.07 -11.25 -1.49
N SER A 63 9.25 -10.66 -1.69
CA SER A 63 9.51 -9.26 -1.35
C SER A 63 8.62 -8.31 -2.16
N TYR A 64 8.42 -8.59 -3.46
CA TYR A 64 7.48 -7.83 -4.29
C TYR A 64 6.04 -7.97 -3.81
N LEU A 65 5.59 -9.17 -3.41
CA LEU A 65 4.24 -9.38 -2.86
C LEU A 65 4.03 -8.60 -1.56
N ILE A 66 5.00 -8.65 -0.65
CA ILE A 66 4.94 -7.90 0.61
C ILE A 66 4.94 -6.39 0.33
N SER A 67 5.78 -5.92 -0.59
CA SER A 67 5.82 -4.50 -0.99
C SER A 67 4.49 -4.03 -1.59
N ALA A 68 3.85 -4.85 -2.43
CA ALA A 68 2.52 -4.57 -2.97
C ALA A 68 1.47 -4.46 -1.85
N ILE A 69 1.48 -5.37 -0.87
CA ILE A 69 0.58 -5.29 0.29
C ILE A 69 0.82 -4.01 1.09
N PHE A 70 2.08 -3.67 1.39
CA PHE A 70 2.42 -2.43 2.10
C PHE A 70 1.92 -1.18 1.34
N THR A 71 2.03 -1.19 0.02
CA THR A 71 1.53 -0.11 -0.83
C THR A 71 0.01 0.02 -0.74
N ILE A 72 -0.72 -1.10 -0.80
CA ILE A 72 -2.19 -1.12 -0.61
C ILE A 72 -2.54 -0.58 0.79
N MET A 73 -1.82 -1.02 1.84
CA MET A 73 -2.03 -0.54 3.21
C MET A 73 -1.79 0.96 3.37
N TYR A 74 -0.79 1.53 2.66
CA TYR A 74 -0.53 2.96 2.62
C TYR A 74 -1.71 3.76 2.05
N PHE A 75 -2.25 3.30 0.92
CA PHE A 75 -3.42 3.93 0.29
C PHE A 75 -4.66 3.80 1.16
N GLU A 76 -4.89 2.61 1.73
CA GLU A 76 -6.06 2.36 2.57
C GLU A 76 -6.02 3.18 3.87
N THR A 77 -4.87 3.28 4.53
CA THR A 77 -4.74 4.18 5.69
C THR A 77 -4.92 5.65 5.31
N THR A 78 -4.53 6.05 4.10
CA THR A 78 -4.76 7.41 3.60
C THR A 78 -6.25 7.66 3.35
N ARG A 79 -6.95 6.71 2.71
CA ARG A 79 -8.41 6.75 2.49
C ARG A 79 -9.15 6.89 3.81
N LEU A 80 -8.84 6.04 4.79
CA LEU A 80 -9.50 6.08 6.10
C LEU A 80 -9.22 7.38 6.88
N LYS A 81 -8.06 8.01 6.69
CA LYS A 81 -7.77 9.34 7.28
C LYS A 81 -8.57 10.46 6.60
N LEU A 82 -8.70 10.39 5.27
CA LEU A 82 -9.54 11.32 4.50
C LEU A 82 -11.00 11.22 4.93
N GLU A 83 -11.55 10.01 5.01
CA GLU A 83 -12.93 9.76 5.46
C GLU A 83 -13.17 10.27 6.90
N LYS A 84 -12.16 10.20 7.77
CA LYS A 84 -12.22 10.72 9.14
C LYS A 84 -11.92 12.21 9.25
N ASN A 85 -11.86 12.94 8.14
CA ASN A 85 -11.52 14.37 8.10
C ASN A 85 -10.18 14.73 8.78
N GLN A 86 -9.23 13.79 8.81
CA GLN A 86 -7.89 13.98 9.38
C GLN A 86 -6.90 14.42 8.29
N PHE A 87 -6.93 15.70 7.94
CA PHE A 87 -6.18 16.27 6.81
C PHE A 87 -4.73 16.67 7.12
N ARG A 88 -4.20 16.38 8.31
CA ARG A 88 -2.80 16.70 8.63
C ARG A 88 -1.88 15.99 7.62
N GLY A 89 -1.24 16.77 6.75
CA GLY A 89 -0.36 16.29 5.68
C GLY A 89 -1.09 15.81 4.41
N ILE A 90 -2.32 16.27 4.15
CA ILE A 90 -3.05 16.01 2.90
C ILE A 90 -3.52 17.34 2.32
N VAL A 91 -3.09 17.66 1.09
CA VAL A 91 -3.50 18.87 0.36
C VAL A 91 -4.93 18.67 -0.14
N ARG A 92 -5.85 19.58 0.23
CA ARG A 92 -7.20 19.58 -0.36
C ARG A 92 -7.16 20.32 -1.68
N SER A 93 -7.70 19.71 -2.73
CA SER A 93 -7.93 20.39 -4.01
C SER A 93 -8.91 21.56 -3.86
N GLU A 94 -9.87 21.46 -2.93
CA GLU A 94 -10.86 22.51 -2.63
C GLU A 94 -10.24 23.79 -2.04
N GLN A 95 -9.04 23.71 -1.44
CA GLN A 95 -8.33 24.88 -0.91
C GLN A 95 -7.71 25.76 -2.01
N TYR A 96 -7.60 25.23 -3.23
CA TYR A 96 -7.06 25.95 -4.38
C TYR A 96 -8.14 25.99 -5.46
N PRO A 97 -8.98 27.04 -5.49
CA PRO A 97 -9.92 27.19 -6.60
C PRO A 97 -9.10 27.23 -7.89
N SER A 98 -9.33 26.25 -8.76
CA SER A 98 -8.78 26.28 -10.12
C SER A 98 -9.22 27.59 -10.74
N LYS A 99 -8.26 28.44 -11.09
CA LYS A 99 -8.54 29.63 -11.90
C LYS A 99 -9.30 29.13 -13.14
N LYS A 100 -10.56 29.50 -13.26
CA LYS A 100 -11.31 29.32 -14.50
C LYS A 100 -10.78 30.42 -15.42
N ASP A 101 -9.83 30.07 -16.26
CA ASP A 101 -9.50 30.86 -17.45
C ASP A 101 -10.52 30.52 -18.56
#